data_AF-A0A817SFB2-F1
#
_entry.id   AF-A0A817SFB2-F1
#
_cell.length_a   1.000
_cell.length_b   1.000
_cell.length_c   1.000
_cell.angle_alpha   90.00
_cell.angle_beta   90.00
_cell.angle_gamma   90.00
#
_symmetry.space_group_name_H-M   'P 1'
#
loop_
_entity.id
_entity.type
_entity.pdbx_description
1 polymer ?
#
loop_
_entity_poly.entity_id
_entity_poly.type
_entity_poly.pdbx_seq_one_letter_code
_entity_poly.pdbx_strand_id
1 'polypeptide(L)'
;MSSPGPGPGLKRLYHPGPGLENQNRPGPVDIITIPAEIIEKQMFPKAIPQTQWNQKVKEFLTNTDDGYIIVETSYEDMRKIEELLEAKTGFFATPYIIKTKCEYCPNCKRRNNFLDVVATGLKVHKPKFLLDVFTGKYGQIINDVPHQRCFCYQCGIELPQGATKFSAPKEPTAEQRAKANYFFGGGYTYRF
;
A
#
# COMPACT_ATOMS: atom_id res chain seq x y z
N MET A 1 44.98 2.02 -45.54
CA MET A 1 45.74 0.76 -45.52
C MET A 1 46.51 0.74 -44.20
N SER A 2 46.34 -0.14 -43.23
CA SER A 2 45.48 -1.31 -43.02
C SER A 2 45.51 -1.57 -41.52
N SER A 3 44.36 -1.88 -40.89
CA SER A 3 44.36 -2.66 -39.64
C SER A 3 44.51 -4.14 -39.99
N PRO A 4 45.24 -4.90 -39.18
CA PRO A 4 44.68 -6.07 -38.50
C PRO A 4 45.18 -6.11 -37.04
N GLY A 5 44.54 -6.65 -36.01
CA GLY A 5 43.55 -7.71 -35.82
C GLY A 5 43.88 -8.35 -34.43
N PRO A 6 42.91 -8.87 -33.64
CA PRO A 6 43.13 -9.19 -32.22
C PRO A 6 43.38 -10.68 -31.90
N GLY A 7 43.97 -10.95 -30.73
CA GLY A 7 43.89 -12.20 -29.95
C GLY A 7 45.24 -12.91 -29.68
N PRO A 8 45.35 -13.89 -28.75
CA PRO A 8 44.36 -14.42 -27.79
C PRO A 8 44.87 -14.60 -26.32
N GLY A 9 43.94 -14.79 -25.37
CA GLY A 9 44.00 -15.87 -24.38
C GLY A 9 44.85 -15.76 -23.10
N LEU A 10 44.16 -15.48 -21.98
CA LEU A 10 44.26 -16.11 -20.63
C LEU A 10 45.61 -16.68 -20.14
N LYS A 11 46.06 -16.23 -18.94
CA LYS A 11 46.28 -17.12 -17.77
C LYS A 11 46.54 -16.33 -16.47
N ARG A 12 45.80 -16.70 -15.43
CA ARG A 12 46.01 -16.34 -14.01
C ARG A 12 47.32 -16.94 -13.51
N LEU A 13 48.05 -16.22 -12.66
CA LEU A 13 48.95 -16.78 -11.64
C LEU A 13 48.88 -15.90 -10.38
N TYR A 14 47.87 -16.18 -9.53
CA TYR A 14 47.90 -15.79 -8.13
C TYR A 14 48.42 -17.00 -7.35
N HIS A 15 49.55 -16.85 -6.67
CA HIS A 15 50.04 -17.85 -5.74
C HIS A 15 49.41 -17.59 -4.35
N PRO A 16 48.83 -18.58 -3.69
CA PRO A 16 48.25 -18.42 -2.35
C PRO A 16 49.32 -18.56 -1.26
N GLY A 17 49.34 -17.62 -0.32
CA GLY A 17 50.00 -17.81 0.98
C GLY A 17 49.15 -18.69 1.91
N PRO A 18 49.76 -19.39 2.88
CA PRO A 18 49.13 -20.45 3.66
C PRO A 18 48.19 -19.90 4.74
N GLY A 19 47.10 -20.63 4.95
CA GLY A 19 45.90 -20.19 5.65
C GLY A 19 45.98 -20.08 7.17
N LEU A 20 44.94 -19.42 7.69
CA LEU A 20 44.28 -19.78 8.93
C LEU A 20 42.78 -19.83 8.63
N GLU A 21 42.23 -21.04 8.72
CA GLU A 21 40.81 -21.34 8.73
C GLU A 21 40.08 -20.50 9.77
N ASN A 22 39.01 -19.84 9.35
CA ASN A 22 37.89 -19.59 10.25
C ASN A 22 36.61 -20.03 9.52
N GLN A 23 36.10 -21.17 9.97
CA GLN A 23 34.92 -21.85 9.47
C GLN A 23 33.68 -21.06 9.89
N ASN A 24 33.16 -20.21 9.01
CA ASN A 24 31.76 -19.76 8.99
C ASN A 24 31.46 -19.02 7.68
N ARG A 25 31.55 -19.73 6.55
CA ARG A 25 30.90 -19.25 5.31
C ARG A 25 29.44 -19.69 5.35
N PRO A 26 28.46 -18.78 5.22
CA PRO A 26 27.10 -19.21 4.89
C PRO A 26 27.16 -19.93 3.54
N GLY A 27 26.59 -21.14 3.49
CA GLY A 27 26.44 -21.89 2.25
C GLY A 27 25.64 -21.11 1.20
N PRO A 28 25.66 -21.51 -0.07
CA PRO A 28 24.82 -20.91 -1.09
C PRO A 28 23.37 -21.02 -0.62
N VAL A 29 22.75 -19.87 -0.33
CA VAL A 29 21.29 -19.80 -0.21
C VAL A 29 20.75 -20.26 -1.56
N ASP A 30 20.05 -21.38 -1.56
CA ASP A 30 19.23 -21.80 -2.69
C ASP A 30 18.29 -20.63 -3.00
N ILE A 31 18.58 -19.92 -4.08
CA ILE A 31 17.66 -18.95 -4.65
C ILE A 31 16.51 -19.79 -5.17
N ILE A 32 15.49 -19.97 -4.34
CA ILE A 32 14.19 -20.50 -4.76
C ILE A 32 13.68 -19.49 -5.78
N THR A 33 13.94 -19.77 -7.06
CA THR A 33 13.35 -19.03 -8.18
C THR A 33 11.86 -19.39 -8.15
N ILE A 34 11.07 -18.59 -7.45
CA ILE A 34 9.62 -18.68 -7.53
C ILE A 34 9.26 -18.32 -8.98
N PRO A 35 8.58 -19.21 -9.73
CA PRO A 35 8.14 -18.89 -11.09
C PRO A 35 7.34 -17.59 -11.09
N ALA A 36 7.61 -16.69 -12.03
CA ALA A 36 6.92 -15.40 -12.14
C ALA A 36 5.38 -15.55 -12.16
N GLU A 37 4.91 -16.67 -12.70
CA GLU A 37 3.49 -17.07 -12.77
C GLU A 37 2.86 -17.34 -11.40
N ILE A 38 3.64 -17.74 -10.39
CA ILE A 38 3.20 -17.94 -9.00
C ILE A 38 3.17 -16.60 -8.26
N ILE A 39 4.11 -15.69 -8.56
CA ILE A 39 4.15 -14.33 -8.01
C ILE A 39 2.94 -13.51 -8.50
N GLU A 40 2.55 -13.66 -9.78
CA GLU A 40 1.40 -12.94 -10.34
C GLU A 40 0.04 -13.39 -9.78
N LYS A 41 -0.09 -14.63 -9.29
CA LYS A 41 -1.37 -15.15 -8.78
C LYS A 41 -1.65 -14.86 -7.31
N GLN A 42 -0.67 -14.38 -6.53
CA GLN A 42 -0.81 -14.36 -5.07
C GLN A 42 -1.04 -13.00 -4.40
N MET A 43 -1.02 -11.86 -5.10
CA MET A 43 -1.15 -10.57 -4.40
C MET A 43 -2.00 -9.51 -5.10
N PHE A 44 -2.88 -9.89 -6.04
CA PHE A 44 -3.81 -8.94 -6.61
C PHE A 44 -5.13 -8.91 -5.84
N PRO A 45 -5.61 -7.72 -5.43
CA PRO A 45 -6.92 -7.61 -4.82
C PRO A 45 -8.01 -8.18 -5.72
N LYS A 46 -8.95 -8.90 -5.12
CA LYS A 46 -10.06 -9.52 -5.85
C LYS A 46 -11.15 -8.48 -6.11
N ALA A 47 -11.52 -8.31 -7.37
CA ALA A 47 -12.70 -7.54 -7.73
C ALA A 47 -13.96 -8.26 -7.21
N ILE A 48 -14.88 -7.51 -6.60
CA ILE A 48 -16.13 -8.06 -6.05
C ILE A 48 -17.38 -7.33 -6.56
N PRO A 49 -18.57 -7.99 -6.54
CA PRO A 49 -19.83 -7.34 -6.89
C PRO A 49 -20.19 -6.17 -5.95
N GLN A 50 -20.91 -5.17 -6.47
CA GLN A 50 -21.35 -4.00 -5.71
C GLN A 50 -22.18 -4.35 -4.47
N THR A 51 -23.01 -5.39 -4.55
CA THR A 51 -23.83 -5.84 -3.41
C THR A 51 -22.97 -6.36 -2.26
N GLN A 52 -21.93 -7.15 -2.58
CA GLN A 52 -20.96 -7.63 -1.62
C GLN A 52 -20.13 -6.48 -1.04
N TRP A 53 -19.79 -5.49 -1.86
CA TRP A 53 -19.09 -4.27 -1.41
C TRP A 53 -19.93 -3.49 -0.40
N ASN A 54 -21.19 -3.22 -0.73
CA ASN A 54 -22.10 -2.48 0.15
C ASN A 54 -22.30 -3.21 1.48
N GLN A 55 -22.41 -4.54 1.46
CA GLN A 55 -22.46 -5.34 2.67
C GLN A 55 -21.18 -5.17 3.50
N LYS A 56 -20.00 -5.20 2.88
CA LYS A 56 -18.71 -5.04 3.56
C LYS A 56 -18.52 -3.64 4.14
N VAL A 57 -18.95 -2.59 3.44
CA VAL A 57 -18.98 -1.22 3.96
C VAL A 57 -19.95 -1.11 5.13
N LYS A 58 -21.15 -1.70 5.02
CA LYS A 58 -22.12 -1.72 6.11
C LYS A 58 -21.54 -2.42 7.34
N GLU A 59 -20.99 -3.63 7.19
CA GLU A 59 -20.28 -4.36 8.24
C GLU A 59 -19.14 -3.51 8.85
N PHE A 60 -18.38 -2.82 8.01
CA PHE A 60 -17.31 -1.93 8.45
C PHE A 60 -17.82 -0.79 9.34
N LEU A 61 -18.90 -0.13 8.93
CA LEU A 61 -19.50 1.01 9.64
C LEU A 61 -20.24 0.59 10.91
N THR A 62 -20.90 -0.57 10.92
CA THR A 62 -21.78 -0.99 12.03
C THR A 62 -21.10 -1.87 13.06
N ASN A 63 -20.03 -2.59 12.72
CA ASN A 63 -19.38 -3.51 13.66
C ASN A 63 -18.43 -2.73 14.58
N THR A 64 -18.89 -2.21 15.71
CA THR A 64 -18.03 -1.53 16.70
C THR A 64 -17.35 -2.47 17.69
N ASP A 65 -17.59 -3.78 17.59
CA ASP A 65 -17.03 -4.76 18.51
C ASP A 65 -15.51 -4.92 18.28
N ASP A 66 -14.78 -5.16 19.37
CA ASP A 66 -13.31 -5.27 19.49
C ASP A 66 -12.49 -3.98 19.70
N GLY A 67 -13.09 -2.84 20.07
CA GLY A 67 -12.33 -1.63 20.45
C GLY A 67 -11.70 -0.89 19.26
N TYR A 68 -12.30 -1.04 18.08
CA TYR A 68 -11.98 -0.24 16.91
C TYR A 68 -12.71 1.11 16.96
N ILE A 69 -12.02 2.18 16.55
CA ILE A 69 -12.62 3.49 16.34
C ILE A 69 -12.60 3.84 14.84
N ILE A 70 -13.50 4.74 14.44
CA ILE A 70 -13.51 5.34 13.10
C ILE A 70 -12.79 6.68 13.18
N VAL A 71 -11.78 6.87 12.33
CA VAL A 71 -11.05 8.13 12.21
C VAL A 71 -11.28 8.73 10.82
N GLU A 72 -11.83 9.95 10.80
CA GLU A 72 -11.98 10.75 9.61
C GLU A 72 -10.68 11.50 9.30
N THR A 73 -10.31 11.50 8.02
CA THR A 73 -9.13 12.20 7.52
C THR A 73 -9.45 13.69 7.40
N SER A 74 -8.61 14.54 7.99
CA SER A 74 -8.83 15.99 7.95
C SER A 74 -8.69 16.55 6.54
N TYR A 75 -9.23 17.75 6.32
CA TYR A 75 -9.15 18.42 5.01
C TYR A 75 -7.70 18.59 4.54
N GLU A 76 -6.80 19.00 5.45
CA GLU A 76 -5.39 19.22 5.19
C GLU A 76 -4.68 17.94 4.77
N ASP A 77 -4.98 16.83 5.46
CA ASP A 77 -4.39 15.53 5.11
C ASP A 77 -4.99 14.98 3.80
N MET A 78 -6.26 15.27 3.50
CA MET A 78 -6.83 14.99 2.17
C MET A 78 -6.13 15.77 1.06
N ARG A 79 -5.70 17.02 1.29
CA ARG A 79 -4.89 17.77 0.31
C ARG A 79 -3.53 17.14 0.07
N LYS A 80 -2.85 16.71 1.15
CA LYS A 80 -1.57 15.99 1.05
C LYS A 80 -1.71 14.67 0.30
N ILE A 81 -2.80 13.95 0.50
CA ILE A 81 -3.08 12.72 -0.25
C ILE A 81 -3.17 13.01 -1.75
N GLU A 82 -3.90 14.05 -2.15
CA GLU A 82 -4.01 14.43 -3.57
C GLU A 82 -2.65 14.81 -4.16
N GLU A 83 -1.83 15.55 -3.42
CA GLU A 83 -0.47 15.90 -3.80
C GLU A 83 0.40 14.65 -4.01
N LEU A 84 0.40 13.71 -3.05
CA LEU A 84 1.15 12.46 -3.13
C LEU A 84 0.71 11.56 -4.29
N LEU A 85 -0.56 11.66 -4.69
CA LEU A 85 -1.14 10.90 -5.78
C LEU A 85 -1.05 11.60 -7.14
N GLU A 86 -0.48 12.81 -7.18
CA GLU A 86 -0.45 13.68 -8.36
C GLU A 86 -1.87 13.93 -8.92
N ALA A 87 -2.86 13.95 -8.03
CA ALA A 87 -4.26 14.17 -8.37
C ALA A 87 -4.58 15.67 -8.40
N LYS A 88 -5.61 16.04 -9.16
CA LYS A 88 -6.14 17.41 -9.13
C LYS A 88 -6.69 17.72 -7.75
N THR A 89 -6.54 18.98 -7.32
CA THR A 89 -7.16 19.46 -6.08
C THR A 89 -8.67 19.23 -6.12
N GLY A 90 -9.20 18.54 -5.12
CA GLY A 90 -10.62 18.22 -4.99
C GLY A 90 -11.01 16.91 -5.69
N PHE A 91 -10.02 16.13 -6.13
CA PHE A 91 -10.23 14.78 -6.63
C PHE A 91 -11.05 13.92 -5.66
N PHE A 92 -10.74 13.97 -4.35
CA PHE A 92 -11.58 13.32 -3.35
C PHE A 92 -12.74 14.24 -2.94
N ALA A 93 -13.94 13.92 -3.44
CA ALA A 93 -15.14 14.70 -3.16
C ALA A 93 -15.63 14.60 -1.71
N THR A 94 -15.23 13.56 -0.97
CA THR A 94 -15.52 13.39 0.45
C THR A 94 -14.28 12.96 1.22
N PRO A 95 -14.19 13.29 2.52
CA PRO A 95 -13.17 12.74 3.39
C PRO A 95 -13.22 11.22 3.41
N TYR A 96 -12.05 10.59 3.44
CA TYR A 96 -11.94 9.17 3.69
C TYR A 96 -11.89 8.89 5.19
N ILE A 97 -12.53 7.80 5.60
CA ILE A 97 -12.50 7.28 6.96
C ILE A 97 -11.71 5.97 6.98
N ILE A 98 -11.01 5.75 8.09
CA ILE A 98 -10.36 4.48 8.41
C ILE A 98 -10.95 3.90 9.69
N LYS A 99 -10.75 2.61 9.91
CA LYS A 99 -11.04 1.97 11.20
C LYS A 99 -9.78 1.40 11.81
N THR A 100 -9.48 1.82 13.02
CA THR A 100 -8.19 1.54 13.66
C THR A 100 -8.36 1.30 15.17
N LYS A 101 -7.48 0.51 15.77
CA LYS A 101 -7.31 0.44 17.24
C LYS A 101 -6.21 1.37 17.75
N CYS A 102 -5.51 2.06 16.84
CA CYS A 102 -4.38 2.92 17.13
C CYS A 102 -4.66 4.30 16.54
N GLU A 103 -5.36 5.13 17.33
CA GLU A 103 -5.73 6.48 16.91
C GLU A 103 -4.52 7.38 16.69
N TYR A 104 -3.46 7.21 17.46
CA TYR A 104 -2.26 8.05 17.39
C TYR A 104 -1.03 7.18 17.21
N CYS A 105 -0.11 7.63 16.35
CA CYS A 105 1.19 7.01 16.20
C CYS A 105 1.90 6.96 17.56
N PRO A 106 2.37 5.79 18.02
CA PRO A 106 3.03 5.67 19.32
C PRO A 106 4.33 6.49 19.39
N ASN A 107 4.98 6.70 18.24
CA ASN A 107 6.24 7.42 18.11
C ASN A 107 6.05 8.95 18.04
N CYS A 108 5.39 9.46 17.00
CA CYS A 108 5.30 10.91 16.76
C CYS A 108 4.00 11.56 17.23
N LYS A 109 3.06 10.78 17.81
CA LYS A 109 1.74 11.23 18.30
C LYS A 109 0.82 11.83 17.24
N ARG A 110 1.20 11.83 15.96
CA ARG A 110 0.31 12.16 14.85
C ARG A 110 -0.92 11.26 14.88
N ARG A 111 -2.10 11.82 14.64
CA ARG A 111 -3.32 11.04 14.48
C ARG A 111 -3.23 10.18 13.21
N ASN A 112 -3.52 8.90 13.34
CA ASN A 112 -3.56 7.92 12.27
C ASN A 112 -4.81 8.13 11.42
N ASN A 113 -4.68 8.17 10.11
CA ASN A 113 -5.79 8.35 9.18
C ASN A 113 -5.46 7.81 7.77
N PHE A 114 -6.29 8.13 6.78
CA PHE A 114 -6.13 7.59 5.42
C PHE A 114 -4.80 8.00 4.76
N LEU A 115 -4.16 9.08 5.21
CA LEU A 115 -2.86 9.48 4.70
C LEU A 115 -1.77 8.43 5.00
N ASP A 116 -1.85 7.73 6.15
CA ASP A 116 -0.92 6.62 6.44
C ASP A 116 -1.15 5.43 5.51
N VAL A 117 -2.41 5.16 5.14
CA VAL A 117 -2.77 4.10 4.19
C VAL A 117 -2.16 4.40 2.82
N VAL A 118 -2.36 5.62 2.31
CA VAL A 118 -1.81 6.05 1.02
C VAL A 118 -0.29 6.05 1.04
N ALA A 119 0.33 6.60 2.08
CA ALA A 119 1.78 6.63 2.23
C ALA A 119 2.38 5.22 2.28
N THR A 120 1.72 4.29 2.95
CA THR A 120 2.10 2.88 2.97
C THR A 120 2.01 2.28 1.57
N GLY A 121 0.93 2.56 0.84
CA GLY A 121 0.76 2.05 -0.51
C GLY A 121 1.78 2.53 -1.51
N LEU A 122 2.20 3.79 -1.37
CA LEU A 122 3.24 4.38 -2.19
C LEU A 122 4.62 3.77 -1.96
N LYS A 123 4.81 2.98 -0.89
CA LYS A 123 6.04 2.17 -0.73
C LYS A 123 6.11 0.98 -1.69
N VAL A 124 4.98 0.55 -2.25
CA VAL A 124 4.88 -0.65 -3.08
C VAL A 124 4.40 -0.33 -4.50
N HIS A 125 3.54 0.69 -4.64
CA HIS A 125 2.91 1.03 -5.91
C HIS A 125 3.21 2.47 -6.34
N LYS A 126 3.10 2.70 -7.64
CA LYS A 126 3.20 4.04 -8.22
C LYS A 126 1.94 4.88 -7.93
N PRO A 127 2.04 6.22 -7.78
CA PRO A 127 0.90 7.11 -7.59
C PRO A 127 -0.26 6.86 -8.56
N LYS A 128 0.06 6.75 -9.85
CA LYS A 128 -0.94 6.54 -10.91
C LYS A 128 -1.74 5.24 -10.74
N PHE A 129 -1.12 4.18 -10.23
CA PHE A 129 -1.81 2.92 -9.96
C PHE A 129 -2.79 3.09 -8.80
N LEU A 130 -2.35 3.72 -7.70
CA LEU A 130 -3.23 4.00 -6.56
C LEU A 130 -4.40 4.92 -6.96
N LEU A 131 -4.16 5.91 -7.83
CA LEU A 131 -5.22 6.77 -8.37
C LEU A 131 -6.22 5.99 -9.23
N ASP A 132 -5.75 5.09 -10.08
CA ASP A 132 -6.61 4.17 -10.85
C ASP A 132 -7.40 3.24 -9.91
N VAL A 133 -6.78 2.85 -8.81
CA VAL A 133 -7.38 2.18 -7.65
C VAL A 133 -8.16 3.17 -6.76
N PHE A 134 -8.34 4.44 -7.04
CA PHE A 134 -9.28 5.29 -6.28
C PHE A 134 -10.42 5.83 -7.15
N THR A 135 -10.33 5.64 -8.47
CA THR A 135 -11.32 6.09 -9.46
C THR A 135 -12.40 5.06 -9.82
N GLY A 136 -12.27 3.83 -9.36
CA GLY A 136 -13.10 2.69 -9.73
C GLY A 136 -12.54 1.84 -10.89
N LYS A 137 -11.37 2.16 -11.46
CA LYS A 137 -10.91 1.58 -12.74
C LYS A 137 -10.84 0.06 -12.74
N TYR A 138 -10.47 -0.54 -11.61
CA TYR A 138 -10.34 -1.98 -11.44
C TYR A 138 -11.55 -2.63 -10.75
N GLY A 139 -12.66 -1.89 -10.61
CA GLY A 139 -13.81 -2.29 -9.82
C GLY A 139 -13.60 -2.15 -8.31
N GLN A 140 -14.51 -2.75 -7.55
CA GLN A 140 -14.47 -2.75 -6.09
C GLN A 140 -13.41 -3.76 -5.63
N ILE A 141 -12.37 -3.27 -4.98
CA ILE A 141 -11.22 -4.07 -4.54
C ILE A 141 -11.34 -4.35 -3.04
N ILE A 142 -11.32 -5.63 -2.65
CA ILE A 142 -11.10 -6.06 -1.27
C ILE A 142 -9.74 -6.74 -1.15
N ASN A 143 -8.97 -6.30 -0.16
CA ASN A 143 -7.86 -7.07 0.35
C ASN A 143 -8.29 -7.81 1.64
N ASP A 144 -8.26 -9.14 1.57
CA ASP A 144 -8.66 -10.10 2.60
C ASP A 144 -7.48 -10.68 3.40
N VAL A 145 -6.26 -10.16 3.23
CA VAL A 145 -5.10 -10.61 4.02
C VAL A 145 -5.35 -10.42 5.54
N PRO A 146 -4.99 -11.42 6.36
CA PRO A 146 -5.22 -11.39 7.81
C PRO A 146 -4.32 -10.39 8.53
N HIS A 147 -3.19 -10.01 7.92
CA HIS A 147 -2.18 -9.14 8.51
C HIS A 147 -1.79 -8.05 7.52
N GLN A 148 -1.81 -6.81 7.98
CA GLN A 148 -1.53 -5.62 7.18
C GLN A 148 -0.52 -4.73 7.90
N ARG A 149 0.53 -4.34 7.19
CA ARG A 149 1.49 -3.33 7.63
C ARG A 149 0.94 -1.94 7.32
N CYS A 150 1.15 -1.01 8.24
CA CYS A 150 0.90 0.41 7.99
C CYS A 150 2.05 1.19 8.58
N PHE A 151 2.49 2.22 7.87
CA PHE A 151 3.54 3.08 8.34
C PHE A 151 2.98 4.46 8.58
N CYS A 152 3.38 5.08 9.69
CA CYS A 152 3.05 6.46 9.95
C CYS A 152 3.64 7.35 8.84
N TYR A 153 2.81 8.15 8.19
CA TYR A 153 3.24 9.08 7.16
C TYR A 153 4.35 10.03 7.65
N GLN A 154 4.22 10.55 8.86
CA GLN A 154 5.14 11.59 9.36
C GLN A 154 6.50 11.05 9.81
N CYS A 155 6.54 9.93 10.51
CA CYS A 155 7.80 9.42 11.10
C CYS A 155 8.29 8.11 10.47
N GLY A 156 7.55 7.55 9.52
CA GLY A 156 7.94 6.35 8.78
C GLY A 156 7.89 5.03 9.56
N ILE A 157 7.64 5.07 10.88
CA ILE A 157 7.60 3.87 11.73
C ILE A 157 6.42 2.98 11.38
N GLU A 158 6.62 1.67 11.45
CA GLU A 158 5.54 0.71 11.35
C GLU A 158 4.61 0.82 12.56
N LEU A 159 3.32 0.92 12.28
CA LEU A 159 2.27 0.99 13.27
C LEU A 159 1.90 -0.44 13.74
N PRO A 160 1.40 -0.60 14.97
CA PRO A 160 0.99 -1.91 15.49
C PRO A 160 -0.03 -2.60 14.58
N GLN A 161 -0.10 -3.94 14.62
CA GLN A 161 -0.99 -4.74 13.78
C GLN A 161 -2.49 -4.34 13.86
N GLY A 162 -2.93 -3.76 14.99
CA GLY A 162 -4.28 -3.23 15.18
C GLY A 162 -4.53 -1.84 14.57
N ALA A 163 -3.47 -1.17 14.09
CA ALA A 163 -3.52 0.19 13.55
C ALA A 163 -4.09 0.26 12.13
N THR A 164 -4.26 -0.89 11.48
CA THR A 164 -4.60 -0.94 10.06
C THR A 164 -5.79 -1.82 9.79
N LYS A 165 -6.93 -1.21 9.44
CA LYS A 165 -8.03 -1.85 8.72
C LYS A 165 -8.77 -0.83 7.85
N PHE A 166 -9.32 -1.39 6.77
CA PHE A 166 -10.39 -0.90 5.88
C PHE A 166 -10.56 0.63 5.82
N SER A 167 -10.31 1.19 4.64
CA SER A 167 -10.65 2.56 4.29
C SER A 167 -11.92 2.59 3.46
N ALA A 168 -12.71 3.64 3.61
CA ALA A 168 -13.78 3.95 2.66
C ALA A 168 -14.01 5.46 2.57
N PRO A 169 -14.56 5.95 1.45
CA PRO A 169 -15.12 7.29 1.43
C PRO A 169 -16.22 7.39 2.49
N LYS A 170 -16.25 8.49 3.24
CA LYS A 170 -17.38 8.79 4.12
C LYS A 170 -18.63 8.95 3.26
N GLU A 171 -19.73 8.33 3.68
CA GLU A 171 -21.00 8.51 3.00
C GLU A 171 -21.38 10.01 3.03
N PRO A 172 -21.58 10.65 1.87
CA PRO A 172 -21.98 12.04 1.82
C PRO A 172 -23.37 12.21 2.43
N THR A 173 -23.61 13.33 3.11
CA THR A 173 -24.95 13.71 3.60
C THR A 173 -25.92 13.94 2.43
N ALA A 174 -27.22 13.97 2.70
CA ALA A 174 -28.22 14.27 1.67
C ALA A 174 -27.98 15.64 1.00
N GLU A 175 -27.59 16.63 1.80
CA GLU A 175 -27.25 17.98 1.32
C GLU A 175 -25.98 17.98 0.46
N GLN A 176 -24.96 17.22 0.87
CA GLN A 176 -23.75 17.03 0.08
C GLN A 176 -24.12 16.43 -1.28
N ARG A 177 -24.82 15.28 -1.30
CA ARG A 177 -25.29 14.59 -2.52
C ARG A 177 -26.01 15.51 -3.51
N ALA A 178 -26.80 16.46 -3.02
CA ALA A 178 -27.54 17.39 -3.87
C ALA A 178 -26.67 18.45 -4.56
N LYS A 179 -25.46 18.72 -4.07
CA LYS A 179 -24.60 19.82 -4.52
C LYS A 179 -23.50 19.42 -5.50
N ALA A 180 -23.17 18.13 -5.65
CA ALA A 180 -22.04 17.73 -6.49
C ALA A 180 -22.41 16.75 -7.59
N ASN A 181 -21.69 16.88 -8.72
CA ASN A 181 -21.50 15.81 -9.68
C ASN A 181 -20.66 14.71 -9.01
N TYR A 182 -21.25 13.95 -8.08
CA TYR A 182 -20.54 12.90 -7.35
C TYR A 182 -20.21 11.76 -8.29
N PHE A 183 -18.94 11.58 -8.55
CA PHE A 183 -18.43 10.27 -8.94
C PHE A 183 -18.15 9.51 -7.64
N PHE A 184 -19.00 8.51 -7.33
CA PHE A 184 -18.54 7.38 -6.53
C PHE A 184 -17.56 6.61 -7.42
N GLY A 185 -16.33 7.12 -7.56
CA GLY A 185 -15.21 6.23 -7.86
C GLY A 185 -15.29 5.12 -6.83
N GLY A 186 -15.21 3.86 -7.27
CA GLY A 186 -15.55 2.68 -6.47
C GLY A 186 -15.02 2.78 -5.04
N GLY A 187 -15.71 2.17 -4.08
CA GLY A 187 -15.13 2.08 -2.76
C GLY A 187 -13.88 1.20 -2.81
N TYR A 188 -12.85 1.61 -2.06
CA TYR A 188 -11.57 0.93 -2.11
C TYR A 188 -11.11 0.51 -0.73
N THR A 189 -10.98 -0.80 -0.58
CA THR A 189 -10.17 -1.39 0.48
C THR A 189 -8.82 -1.79 -0.08
N TYR A 190 -7.84 -0.91 0.08
CA TYR A 190 -6.47 -1.39 0.08
C TYR A 190 -6.06 -1.78 1.49
N ARG A 191 -5.54 -3.00 1.59
CA ARG A 191 -4.69 -3.43 2.69
C ARG A 191 -3.27 -3.66 2.11
N PHE A 192 -2.19 -3.29 2.79
CA PHE A 192 -0.77 -3.49 2.44
C PHE A 192 -0.09 -4.52 3.33
#